data_AF-A0A520CYZ6-F1
#
_entry.id   AF-A0A520CYZ6-F1
#
_cell.length_a   1.000
_cell.length_b   1.000
_cell.length_c   1.000
_cell.angle_alpha   90.00
_cell.angle_beta   90.00
_cell.angle_gamma   90.00
#
_symmetry.space_group_name_H-M   'P 1'
#
loop_
_entity.id
_entity.type
_entity.pdbx_description
1 polymer ?
#
loop_
_entity_poly.entity_id
_entity_poly.type
_entity_poly.pdbx_seq_one_letter_code
_entity_poly.pdbx_strand_id
1 'polypeptide(L)'
;MLHKIEKKLSPAQAEEMINILKARFEKNKNLHQDLVWDKIESKLRATPAKLWSLNEMEVTGGEPDVVKHNSETDEYIFYDCSAESPKGRRSVCYDHEALEARREHKPADSAIEMATDMGIDVLTEEEYRFLQSLGAFDLKTSSWIVTPPSIRKLKGALFCDRRYDTVFTYHNGADSYYAARGFRGLLVL
;
A
#
# COMPACT_ATOMS: atom_id res chain seq x y z
N MET A 1 -2.57 -31.36 2.40
CA MET A 1 -1.37 -30.53 2.16
C MET A 1 -1.83 -29.31 1.38
N LEU A 2 -1.90 -28.14 2.02
CA LEU A 2 -2.12 -26.89 1.28
C LEU A 2 -0.87 -26.65 0.45
N HIS A 3 -0.99 -26.71 -0.88
CA HIS A 3 0.09 -26.24 -1.76
C HIS A 3 0.36 -24.78 -1.38
N LYS A 4 1.58 -24.51 -0.91
CA LYS A 4 2.04 -23.14 -0.67
C LYS A 4 2.08 -22.49 -2.05
N ILE A 5 1.12 -21.62 -2.35
CA ILE A 5 1.09 -20.88 -3.62
C ILE A 5 2.42 -20.12 -3.68
N GLU A 6 3.24 -20.41 -4.69
CA GLU A 6 4.46 -19.64 -4.92
C GLU A 6 4.04 -18.21 -5.31
N LYS A 7 4.41 -17.23 -4.48
CA LYS A 7 4.24 -15.80 -4.75
C LYS A 7 5.19 -15.40 -5.88
N LYS A 8 4.87 -15.78 -7.12
CA LYS A 8 5.70 -15.54 -8.30
C LYS A 8 4.83 -15.41 -9.54
N LEU A 9 5.17 -14.44 -10.38
CA LEU A 9 4.53 -14.22 -11.67
C LEU A 9 5.08 -15.17 -12.74
N SER A 10 4.27 -15.45 -13.76
CA SER A 10 4.80 -16.05 -14.99
C SER A 10 5.83 -15.11 -15.64
N PRO A 11 6.75 -15.61 -16.49
CA PRO A 11 7.74 -14.76 -17.15
C PRO A 11 7.12 -13.59 -17.94
N ALA A 12 5.98 -13.83 -18.61
CA ALA A 12 5.27 -12.79 -19.35
C ALA A 12 4.69 -11.70 -18.43
N GLN A 13 4.03 -12.10 -17.34
CA GLN A 13 3.50 -11.17 -16.34
C GLN A 13 4.59 -10.39 -15.62
N ALA A 14 5.73 -11.03 -15.33
CA ALA A 14 6.88 -10.37 -14.72
C ALA A 14 7.44 -9.26 -15.64
N GLU A 15 7.59 -9.56 -16.94
CA GLU A 15 8.07 -8.58 -17.91
C GLU A 15 7.06 -7.44 -18.12
N GLU A 16 5.77 -7.76 -18.17
CA GLU A 16 4.70 -6.75 -18.23
C GLU A 16 4.74 -5.82 -17.01
N MET A 17 4.84 -6.38 -15.80
CA MET A 17 4.92 -5.60 -14.57
C MET A 17 6.16 -4.69 -14.54
N ILE A 18 7.32 -5.20 -14.96
CA ILE A 18 8.56 -4.38 -15.04
C ILE A 18 8.38 -3.22 -16.03
N ASN A 19 7.75 -3.46 -17.18
CA ASN A 19 7.48 -2.41 -18.16
C ASN A 19 6.51 -1.35 -17.64
N ILE A 20 5.48 -1.76 -16.88
CA ILE A 20 4.55 -0.83 -16.21
C ILE A 20 5.31 0.07 -15.23
N LEU A 21 6.11 -0.54 -14.35
CA LEU A 21 6.92 0.20 -13.37
C LEU A 21 7.92 1.14 -14.04
N LYS A 22 8.58 0.70 -15.12
CA LYS A 22 9.53 1.51 -15.88
C LYS A 22 8.86 2.73 -16.50
N ALA A 23 7.74 2.53 -17.18
CA ALA A 23 6.99 3.61 -17.81
C ALA A 23 6.52 4.63 -16.76
N ARG A 24 6.12 4.16 -15.57
CA ARG A 24 5.72 5.02 -14.46
C ARG A 24 6.89 5.80 -13.88
N PHE A 25 8.03 5.14 -13.65
CA PHE A 25 9.28 5.77 -13.21
C PHE A 25 9.71 6.90 -14.16
N GLU A 26 9.70 6.64 -15.46
CA GLU A 26 10.09 7.63 -16.48
C GLU A 26 9.11 8.80 -16.58
N LYS A 27 7.81 8.56 -16.30
CA LYS A 27 6.78 9.61 -16.29
C LYS A 27 6.85 10.49 -15.04
N ASN A 28 7.14 9.89 -13.88
CA ASN A 28 7.07 10.53 -12.57
C ASN A 28 8.44 11.03 -12.07
N LYS A 29 9.26 11.60 -12.95
CA LYS A 29 10.66 11.99 -12.61
C LYS A 29 10.80 12.89 -11.39
N ASN A 30 9.75 13.63 -11.03
CA ASN A 30 9.70 14.46 -9.83
C ASN A 30 9.75 13.64 -8.52
N LEU A 31 9.34 12.38 -8.55
CA LEU A 31 9.40 11.47 -7.40
C LEU A 31 10.78 10.82 -7.24
N HIS A 32 11.60 10.83 -8.29
CA HIS A 32 12.76 9.95 -8.46
C HIS A 32 14.08 10.71 -8.57
N GLN A 33 14.18 11.89 -7.97
CA GLN A 33 15.42 12.67 -8.04
C GLN A 33 16.59 11.79 -7.55
N ASP A 34 17.56 11.60 -8.44
CA ASP A 34 18.79 10.82 -8.23
C ASP A 34 18.65 9.28 -8.22
N LEU A 35 17.49 8.72 -8.56
CA LEU A 35 17.32 7.27 -8.72
C LEU A 35 17.69 6.81 -10.14
N VAL A 36 18.24 5.60 -10.25
CA VAL A 36 18.65 5.00 -11.53
C VAL A 36 17.85 3.72 -11.77
N TRP A 37 17.00 3.73 -12.79
CA TRP A 37 16.09 2.63 -13.11
C TRP A 37 16.79 1.27 -13.23
N ASP A 38 17.93 1.19 -13.93
CA ASP A 38 18.64 -0.07 -14.16
C ASP A 38 19.03 -0.80 -12.86
N LYS A 39 19.30 -0.05 -11.77
CA LYS A 39 19.58 -0.63 -10.45
C LYS A 39 18.33 -1.24 -9.81
N ILE A 40 17.19 -0.55 -9.96
CA ILE A 40 15.90 -0.99 -9.45
C ILE A 40 15.43 -2.22 -10.22
N GLU A 41 15.50 -2.18 -11.55
CA GLU A 41 15.14 -3.30 -12.42
C GLU A 41 15.96 -4.55 -12.10
N SER A 42 17.26 -4.40 -11.87
CA SER A 42 18.13 -5.51 -11.49
C SER A 42 17.70 -6.15 -10.17
N LYS A 43 17.31 -5.35 -9.16
CA LYS A 43 16.77 -5.86 -7.89
C LYS A 43 15.41 -6.54 -8.09
N LEU A 44 14.48 -5.91 -8.81
CA LEU A 44 13.16 -6.48 -9.11
C LEU A 44 13.26 -7.87 -9.73
N ARG A 45 14.15 -8.03 -10.73
CA ARG A 45 14.39 -9.31 -11.41
C ARG A 45 15.02 -10.36 -10.49
N ALA A 46 15.81 -9.94 -9.51
CA ALA A 46 16.41 -10.81 -8.50
C ALA A 46 15.43 -11.21 -7.37
N THR A 47 14.29 -10.52 -7.24
CA THR A 47 13.31 -10.75 -6.16
C THR A 47 11.89 -11.06 -6.68
N PRO A 48 11.63 -12.25 -7.26
CA PRO A 48 10.34 -12.57 -7.88
C PRO A 48 9.11 -12.41 -6.96
N ALA A 49 9.29 -12.64 -5.66
CA ALA A 49 8.22 -12.48 -4.66
C ALA A 49 7.82 -11.00 -4.45
N LYS A 50 8.80 -10.09 -4.48
CA LYS A 50 8.55 -8.65 -4.38
C LYS A 50 7.88 -8.11 -5.65
N LEU A 51 8.29 -8.61 -6.81
CA LEU A 51 7.62 -8.28 -8.07
C LEU A 51 6.18 -8.78 -8.11
N TRP A 52 5.90 -9.97 -7.54
CA TRP A 52 4.54 -10.45 -7.34
C TRP A 52 3.72 -9.51 -6.44
N SER A 53 4.28 -9.05 -5.31
CA SER A 53 3.61 -8.08 -4.43
C SER A 53 3.28 -6.77 -5.14
N LEU A 54 4.19 -6.23 -5.96
CA LEU A 54 3.95 -5.03 -6.76
C LEU A 54 2.84 -5.25 -7.79
N ASN A 55 2.75 -6.44 -8.39
CA ASN A 55 1.63 -6.79 -9.26
C ASN A 55 0.30 -6.81 -8.50
N GLU A 56 0.24 -7.34 -7.29
CA GLU A 56 -1.00 -7.28 -6.50
C GLU A 56 -1.39 -5.82 -6.16
N MET A 57 -0.40 -4.98 -5.83
CA MET A 57 -0.62 -3.55 -5.64
C MET A 57 -1.19 -2.90 -6.91
N GLU A 58 -0.66 -3.23 -8.09
CA GLU A 58 -1.16 -2.75 -9.39
C GLU A 58 -2.59 -3.21 -9.66
N VAL A 59 -2.87 -4.52 -9.54
CA VAL A 59 -4.18 -5.14 -9.81
C VAL A 59 -5.28 -4.51 -8.96
N THR A 60 -4.96 -4.10 -7.73
CA THR A 60 -5.91 -3.45 -6.81
C THR A 60 -6.05 -1.93 -7.03
N GLY A 61 -5.36 -1.37 -8.04
CA GLY A 61 -5.40 0.06 -8.39
C GLY A 61 -4.48 0.93 -7.53
N GLY A 62 -3.38 0.35 -7.06
CA GLY A 62 -2.37 1.01 -6.24
C GLY A 62 -1.45 1.96 -6.99
N GLU A 63 -1.20 1.66 -8.26
CA GLU A 63 -0.18 2.32 -9.08
C GLU A 63 1.15 2.45 -8.31
N PRO A 64 1.76 1.34 -7.84
CA PRO A 64 2.98 1.39 -7.06
C PRO A 64 4.10 2.10 -7.82
N ASP A 65 4.80 2.98 -7.11
CA ASP A 65 6.00 3.66 -7.62
C ASP A 65 7.04 3.76 -6.50
N VAL A 66 8.31 3.84 -6.90
CA VAL A 66 9.41 4.02 -5.93
C VAL A 66 9.40 5.46 -5.43
N VAL A 67 9.56 5.67 -4.13
CA VAL A 67 9.46 7.02 -3.54
C VAL A 67 10.70 7.42 -2.76
N LYS A 68 11.54 6.43 -2.42
CA LYS A 68 12.75 6.63 -1.61
C LYS A 68 13.73 5.49 -1.84
N HIS A 69 15.02 5.81 -1.74
CA HIS A 69 16.11 4.83 -1.62
C HIS A 69 16.78 5.02 -0.27
N ASN A 70 16.92 3.94 0.49
CA ASN A 70 17.77 3.93 1.68
C ASN A 70 19.17 3.47 1.27
N SER A 71 20.09 4.41 1.14
CA SER A 71 21.48 4.12 0.75
C SER A 71 22.26 3.32 1.78
N GLU A 72 21.85 3.30 3.05
CA GLU A 72 22.55 2.55 4.10
C GLU A 72 22.27 1.05 3.99
N THR A 73 21.03 0.68 3.66
CA THR A 73 20.58 -0.70 3.50
C THR A 73 20.51 -1.16 2.05
N ASP A 74 20.71 -0.22 1.11
CA ASP A 74 20.50 -0.39 -0.33
C ASP A 74 19.06 -0.86 -0.65
N GLU A 75 18.06 -0.35 0.05
CA GLU A 75 16.65 -0.73 -0.13
C GLU A 75 15.86 0.33 -0.89
N TYR A 76 15.02 -0.09 -1.83
CA TYR A 76 14.10 0.81 -2.53
C TYR A 76 12.71 0.69 -1.95
N ILE A 77 12.08 1.82 -1.64
CA ILE A 77 10.78 1.85 -0.98
C ILE A 77 9.72 2.23 -2.00
N PHE A 78 8.73 1.36 -2.18
CA PHE A 78 7.59 1.57 -3.06
C PHE A 78 6.34 1.85 -2.25
N TYR A 79 5.58 2.88 -2.64
CA TYR A 79 4.24 3.17 -2.11
C TYR A 79 3.19 3.08 -3.20
N ASP A 80 1.93 2.90 -2.81
CA ASP A 80 0.80 3.23 -3.70
C ASP A 80 0.76 4.71 -4.01
N CYS A 81 0.94 5.05 -5.29
CA CYS A 81 0.96 6.42 -5.79
C CYS A 81 -0.29 6.77 -6.62
N SER A 82 -1.35 5.96 -6.58
CA SER A 82 -2.64 6.32 -7.17
C SER A 82 -3.26 7.52 -6.44
N ALA A 83 -3.97 8.39 -7.17
CA ALA A 83 -4.45 9.69 -6.64
C ALA A 83 -5.37 9.57 -5.40
N GLU A 84 -6.11 8.48 -5.30
CA GLU A 84 -7.02 8.18 -4.19
C GLU A 84 -6.74 6.75 -3.71
N SER A 85 -7.14 6.42 -2.48
CA SER A 85 -6.87 5.11 -1.91
C SER A 85 -7.26 3.99 -2.87
N PRO A 86 -6.48 2.91 -3.04
CA PRO A 86 -6.65 1.95 -4.14
C PRO A 86 -8.06 1.34 -4.16
N LYS A 87 -8.76 1.45 -5.30
CA LYS A 87 -10.20 1.13 -5.39
C LYS A 87 -10.52 -0.32 -5.01
N GLY A 88 -9.63 -1.25 -5.36
CA GLY A 88 -9.77 -2.68 -5.03
C GLY A 88 -9.55 -3.01 -3.54
N ARG A 89 -9.11 -2.03 -2.74
CA ARG A 89 -8.79 -2.17 -1.31
C ARG A 89 -9.66 -1.28 -0.42
N ARG A 90 -10.79 -0.77 -0.94
CA ARG A 90 -11.74 0.06 -0.18
C ARG A 90 -12.85 -0.77 0.44
N SER A 91 -13.59 -0.15 1.36
CA SER A 91 -14.76 -0.76 2.04
C SER A 91 -14.40 -1.95 2.94
N VAL A 92 -13.19 -1.92 3.50
CA VAL A 92 -12.68 -2.93 4.43
C VAL A 92 -12.53 -2.36 5.82
N CYS A 93 -12.71 -3.21 6.82
CA CYS A 93 -12.40 -2.87 8.21
C CYS A 93 -10.88 -2.91 8.45
N TYR A 94 -10.42 -2.57 9.65
CA TYR A 94 -9.00 -2.44 9.93
C TYR A 94 -8.27 -3.80 9.91
N ASP A 95 -8.67 -4.76 10.74
CA ASP A 95 -8.02 -6.07 10.85
C ASP A 95 -8.99 -7.25 10.99
N HIS A 96 -8.45 -8.47 10.92
CA HIS A 96 -9.24 -9.70 10.95
C HIS A 96 -10.00 -9.91 12.26
N GLU A 97 -9.43 -9.49 13.39
CA GLU A 97 -10.15 -9.52 14.68
C GLU A 97 -11.40 -8.62 14.64
N ALA A 98 -11.30 -7.43 14.03
CA ALA A 98 -12.43 -6.54 13.86
C ALA A 98 -13.46 -7.07 12.86
N LEU A 99 -13.02 -7.74 11.80
CA LEU A 99 -13.87 -8.44 10.84
C LEU A 99 -14.73 -9.50 11.52
N GLU A 100 -14.10 -10.33 12.36
CA GLU A 100 -14.77 -11.44 13.04
C GLU A 100 -15.67 -11.00 14.18
N ALA A 101 -15.37 -9.89 14.85
CA ALA A 101 -16.22 -9.31 15.88
C ALA A 101 -17.59 -8.82 15.33
N ARG A 102 -17.69 -8.58 14.02
CA ARG A 102 -18.88 -8.02 13.39
C ARG A 102 -19.93 -9.10 13.07
N ARG A 103 -21.19 -8.86 13.44
CA ARG A 103 -22.28 -9.83 13.22
C ARG A 103 -23.04 -9.60 11.92
N GLU A 104 -23.22 -8.33 11.56
CA GLU A 104 -24.05 -7.91 10.42
C GLU A 104 -23.26 -6.99 9.49
N HIS A 105 -23.52 -7.12 8.19
CA HIS A 105 -22.81 -6.38 7.15
C HIS A 105 -21.28 -6.52 7.28
N LYS A 106 -20.76 -7.76 7.36
CA LYS A 106 -19.32 -7.99 7.30
C LYS A 106 -18.77 -7.47 5.96
N PRO A 107 -17.72 -6.64 5.94
CA PRO A 107 -17.04 -6.34 4.69
C PRO A 107 -16.39 -7.61 4.14
N ALA A 108 -15.95 -7.56 2.88
CA ALA A 108 -15.32 -8.73 2.24
C ALA A 108 -14.00 -9.13 2.93
N ASP A 109 -13.28 -8.16 3.49
CA ASP A 109 -11.97 -8.37 4.10
C ASP A 109 -11.59 -7.23 5.09
N SER A 110 -10.35 -7.26 5.55
CA SER A 110 -9.70 -6.27 6.40
C SER A 110 -8.38 -5.75 5.81
N ALA A 111 -8.02 -4.50 6.11
CA ALA A 111 -6.83 -3.86 5.55
C ALA A 111 -5.53 -4.60 5.90
N ILE A 112 -5.36 -5.01 7.15
CA ILE A 112 -4.14 -5.71 7.61
C ILE A 112 -4.01 -7.10 6.97
N GLU A 113 -5.11 -7.86 6.83
CA GLU A 113 -5.07 -9.19 6.22
C GLU A 113 -4.76 -9.09 4.73
N MET A 114 -5.43 -8.19 4.00
CA MET A 114 -5.13 -7.94 2.59
C MET A 114 -3.67 -7.55 2.37
N ALA A 115 -3.12 -6.65 3.21
CA ALA A 115 -1.71 -6.27 3.12
C ALA A 115 -0.78 -7.47 3.35
N THR A 116 -1.08 -8.29 4.37
CA THR A 116 -0.31 -9.51 4.70
C THR A 116 -0.33 -10.52 3.55
N ASP A 117 -1.50 -10.76 2.95
CA ASP A 117 -1.65 -11.67 1.81
C ASP A 117 -0.84 -11.20 0.61
N MET A 118 -0.87 -9.89 0.33
CA MET A 118 -0.09 -9.24 -0.72
C MET A 118 1.41 -9.16 -0.39
N GLY A 119 1.84 -9.39 0.86
CA GLY A 119 3.24 -9.27 1.28
C GLY A 119 3.76 -7.83 1.33
N ILE A 120 2.88 -6.89 1.69
CA ILE A 120 3.15 -5.46 1.85
C ILE A 120 2.76 -5.01 3.26
N ASP A 121 3.26 -3.86 3.67
CA ASP A 121 2.86 -3.22 4.92
C ASP A 121 1.83 -2.11 4.65
N VAL A 122 1.00 -1.80 5.64
CA VAL A 122 0.19 -0.58 5.64
C VAL A 122 1.05 0.59 6.08
N LEU A 123 0.87 1.78 5.49
CA LEU A 123 1.63 2.97 5.89
C LEU A 123 1.41 3.34 7.36
N THR A 124 2.47 3.77 8.02
CA THR A 124 2.40 4.55 9.26
C THR A 124 1.93 5.98 9.00
N GLU A 125 1.60 6.73 10.06
CA GLU A 125 1.25 8.15 9.91
C GLU A 125 2.39 8.98 9.31
N GLU A 126 3.63 8.71 9.71
CA GLU A 126 4.81 9.42 9.20
C GLU A 126 5.01 9.17 7.71
N GLU A 127 4.90 7.91 7.29
CA GLU A 127 5.01 7.51 5.88
C GLU A 127 3.86 8.08 5.03
N TYR A 128 2.65 8.12 5.58
CA TYR A 128 1.52 8.77 4.94
C TYR A 128 1.77 10.28 4.75
N ARG A 129 2.31 10.96 5.76
CA ARG A 129 2.69 12.38 5.66
C ARG A 129 3.81 12.59 4.65
N PHE A 130 4.79 11.69 4.60
CA PHE A 130 5.85 11.72 3.60
C PHE A 130 5.28 11.59 2.18
N LEU A 131 4.39 10.62 1.92
CA LEU A 131 3.69 10.49 0.64
C LEU A 131 3.02 11.81 0.22
N GLN A 132 2.37 12.49 1.16
CA GLN A 132 1.66 13.74 0.90
C GLN A 132 2.59 14.93 0.60
N SER A 133 3.88 14.84 0.93
CA SER A 133 4.90 15.80 0.49
C SER A 133 5.28 15.64 -0.98
N LEU A 134 5.04 14.45 -1.56
CA LEU A 134 5.37 14.12 -2.95
C LEU A 134 4.27 14.50 -3.94
N GLY A 135 3.04 14.65 -3.45
CA GLY A 135 1.87 14.95 -4.26
C GLY A 135 0.59 15.04 -3.44
N ALA A 136 -0.51 15.44 -4.08
CA ALA A 136 -1.82 15.50 -3.43
C ALA A 136 -2.55 14.17 -3.60
N PHE A 137 -2.66 13.43 -2.50
CA PHE A 137 -3.30 12.11 -2.47
C PHE A 137 -4.50 12.11 -1.51
N ASP A 138 -5.45 11.20 -1.73
CA ASP A 138 -6.62 10.99 -0.87
C ASP A 138 -7.47 12.26 -0.64
N LEU A 139 -7.68 13.06 -1.68
CA LEU A 139 -8.47 14.28 -1.62
C LEU A 139 -9.99 14.01 -1.51
N LYS A 140 -10.43 12.80 -1.86
CA LYS A 140 -11.83 12.36 -1.82
C LYS A 140 -12.04 11.09 -1.00
N THR A 141 -10.95 10.46 -0.60
CA THR A 141 -10.93 9.21 0.15
C THR A 141 -10.18 9.38 1.47
N SER A 142 -10.08 8.28 2.21
CA SER A 142 -9.24 8.14 3.40
C SER A 142 -8.54 6.79 3.37
N SER A 143 -7.45 6.67 4.11
CA SER A 143 -6.64 5.46 4.19
C SER A 143 -6.39 5.07 5.63
N TRP A 144 -6.66 3.80 5.97
CA TRP A 144 -6.15 3.19 7.20
C TRP A 144 -4.64 3.33 7.25
N ILE A 145 -4.13 3.58 8.45
CA ILE A 145 -2.71 3.61 8.75
C ILE A 145 -2.43 2.66 9.92
N VAL A 146 -1.16 2.30 10.13
CA VAL A 146 -0.75 1.49 11.28
C VAL A 146 -1.27 2.10 12.57
N THR A 147 -2.08 1.33 13.27
CA THR A 147 -2.68 1.72 14.54
C THR A 147 -1.79 1.26 15.70
N PRO A 148 -1.40 2.15 16.62
CA PRO A 148 -0.67 1.77 17.83
C PRO A 148 -1.40 0.68 18.65
N PRO A 149 -0.68 -0.33 19.18
CA PRO A 149 -1.31 -1.40 19.97
C PRO A 149 -2.13 -0.90 21.17
N SER A 150 -1.74 0.23 21.78
CA SER A 150 -2.47 0.86 22.90
C SER A 150 -3.87 1.32 22.50
N ILE A 151 -4.04 1.85 21.28
CA ILE A 151 -5.33 2.25 20.72
C ILE A 151 -6.10 1.01 20.27
N ARG A 152 -5.43 0.07 19.60
CA ARG A 152 -6.09 -1.14 19.09
C ARG A 152 -6.63 -2.05 20.19
N LYS A 153 -5.95 -2.12 21.34
CA LYS A 153 -6.44 -2.84 22.54
C LYS A 153 -7.77 -2.26 23.07
N LEU A 154 -8.03 -0.98 22.80
CA LEU A 154 -9.29 -0.30 23.12
C LEU A 154 -10.28 -0.32 21.94
N LYS A 155 -10.06 -1.21 20.96
CA LYS A 155 -10.86 -1.41 19.74
C LYS A 155 -10.85 -0.24 18.75
N GLY A 156 -9.96 0.74 18.93
CA GLY A 156 -9.80 1.84 17.99
C GLY A 156 -8.88 1.49 16.81
N ALA A 157 -9.02 2.24 15.71
CA ALA A 157 -8.10 2.24 14.57
C ALA A 157 -7.92 3.65 14.02
N LEU A 158 -6.73 3.95 13.50
CA LEU A 158 -6.35 5.24 12.95
C LEU A 158 -6.41 5.25 11.42
N PHE A 159 -6.80 6.39 10.87
CA PHE A 159 -6.80 6.63 9.42
C PHE A 159 -6.47 8.09 9.13
N CYS A 160 -5.98 8.35 7.92
CA CYS A 160 -5.68 9.71 7.45
C CYS A 160 -6.48 10.08 6.20
N ASP A 161 -6.65 11.38 5.99
CA ASP A 161 -6.98 11.98 4.69
C ASP A 161 -6.25 13.33 4.49
N ARG A 162 -6.39 13.93 3.31
CA ARG A 162 -5.94 15.31 3.05
C ARG A 162 -7.11 16.22 2.73
N ARG A 163 -7.32 17.24 3.54
CA ARG A 163 -8.34 18.29 3.33
C ARG A 163 -7.70 19.65 3.57
N TYR A 164 -8.10 20.66 2.81
CA TYR A 164 -7.55 22.02 2.95
C TYR A 164 -6.02 22.04 2.93
N ASP A 165 -5.43 21.25 2.03
CA ASP A 165 -3.98 21.07 1.92
C ASP A 165 -3.27 20.56 3.19
N THR A 166 -4.02 19.95 4.11
CA THR A 166 -3.54 19.49 5.42
C THR A 166 -3.85 18.02 5.60
N VAL A 167 -2.87 17.27 6.11
CA VAL A 167 -3.05 15.87 6.50
C VAL A 167 -3.69 15.83 7.88
N PHE A 168 -4.88 15.23 7.95
CA PHE A 168 -5.59 15.00 9.21
C PHE A 168 -5.53 13.53 9.59
N THR A 169 -5.31 13.29 10.88
CA THR A 169 -5.35 11.95 11.49
C THR A 169 -6.60 11.84 12.33
N TYR A 170 -7.36 10.79 12.11
CA TYR A 170 -8.62 10.52 12.79
C TYR A 170 -8.62 9.13 13.40
N HIS A 171 -9.69 8.84 14.13
CA HIS A 171 -9.92 7.54 14.76
C HIS A 171 -11.36 7.09 14.49
N ASN A 172 -11.55 5.77 14.43
CA ASN A 172 -12.85 5.10 14.46
C ASN A 172 -12.70 3.78 15.24
N GLY A 173 -13.79 3.02 15.40
CA GLY A 173 -13.68 1.60 15.74
C GLY A 173 -12.97 0.83 14.63
N ALA A 174 -12.15 -0.16 14.99
CA ALA A 174 -11.43 -1.01 14.04
C ALA A 174 -12.35 -1.79 13.10
N ASP A 175 -13.59 -2.03 13.52
CA ASP A 175 -14.62 -2.73 12.75
C ASP A 175 -15.35 -1.83 11.75
N SER A 176 -15.17 -0.50 11.85
CA SER A 176 -15.79 0.46 10.93
C SER A 176 -15.25 0.29 9.51
N TYR A 177 -16.06 0.55 8.50
CA TYR A 177 -15.62 0.61 7.10
C TYR A 177 -16.53 1.55 6.30
N TYR A 178 -15.97 2.15 5.26
CA TYR A 178 -16.68 3.13 4.42
C TYR A 178 -16.29 2.93 2.96
N ALA A 179 -17.22 3.24 2.05
CA ALA A 179 -17.00 3.13 0.61
C ALA A 179 -15.77 3.91 0.11
N ALA A 180 -15.47 5.04 0.76
CA ALA A 180 -14.35 5.92 0.45
C ALA A 180 -13.11 5.68 1.33
N ARG A 181 -13.05 4.57 2.08
CA ARG A 181 -11.88 4.23 2.92
C ARG A 181 -11.22 2.95 2.45
N GLY A 182 -9.92 3.01 2.20
CA GLY A 182 -9.08 1.86 1.92
C GLY A 182 -7.81 1.90 2.76
N PHE A 183 -6.69 1.46 2.21
CA PHE A 183 -5.37 1.61 2.79
C PHE A 183 -4.32 1.74 1.68
N ARG A 184 -3.19 2.37 2.00
CA ARG A 184 -2.03 2.43 1.11
C ARG A 184 -0.96 1.46 1.59
N GLY A 185 -0.32 0.83 0.64
CA GLY A 185 0.68 -0.20 0.79
C GLY A 185 2.11 0.35 0.67
N LEU A 186 3.01 -0.30 1.38
CA LEU A 186 4.45 -0.12 1.34
C LEU A 186 5.12 -1.45 1.01
N LEU A 187 6.07 -1.41 0.09
CA LEU A 187 6.97 -2.52 -0.17
C LEU A 187 8.42 -2.05 -0.11
N VAL A 188 9.22 -2.73 0.70
CA VAL A 188 10.69 -2.61 0.66
C VAL A 188 11.24 -3.65 -0.31
N LEU A 189 11.98 -3.19 -1.32
CA LEU A 189 12.65 -3.96 -2.36
C LEU A 189 14.15 -4.11 -2.08
#